data_AF-A0A1Q7BGS6-F1
#
_entry.id   AF-A0A1Q7BGS6-F1
#
_cell.length_a   1.000
_cell.length_b   1.000
_cell.length_c   1.000
_cell.angle_alpha   90.00
_cell.angle_beta   90.00
_cell.angle_gamma   90.00
#
_symmetry.space_group_name_H-M   'P 1'
#
loop_
_entity.id
_entity.type
_entity.pdbx_description
1 polymer ?
#
loop_
_entity_poly.entity_id
_entity_poly.type
_entity_poly.pdbx_seq_one_letter_code
_entity_poly.pdbx_strand_id
1 'polypeptide(L)'
;MVSQTQRDRIATEAARNNLGTSGGVYRSRRTTAPRTVWWLAGSAAAVTLFAFAAGVGLLAVVAGPLTLLGILGYVFLLPPGGGRRWVGVYEHGLVELSHEHRWPVAVRWENVRSVVHESEPERMLVAFEPLGDDPTVVLSITGYGRRADLVATIERYVQPLLLARARAALRDEGRASFGPLAVTPEGLVRALPGVPGASTVDLLPWELIAAHELVGNGRIRVVQRGSFAPWFFGPVPDAIAADRLIDETDPNGVVGPEESFVDAGLAKASSDAQDRQRRYRQTVAVLAALALVPATAYAANAAVADHPASVAASPSATTVVVTPTTPWTPPPPTQAALPTPTGPGPLPTAVTGYFIMCSSNPPAGYQGAPAYAGPGPHPTAFSGDYDFVKDLPAGWNAPDASTVQLVACIDSGTDGSFIQNCRYSTDEGTKTSRLLWGTFTIRLYEASTARLVATATVRGSANQCDEIVLASKGQPLADQYSRLTAADIRRAIGKYVQ
;
A
#
# COMPACT_ATOMS: atom_id res chain seq x y z
N MET A 1 8.87 -19.95 27.23
CA MET A 1 10.33 -20.16 27.12
C MET A 1 10.64 -21.27 26.12
N VAL A 2 11.77 -21.19 25.42
CA VAL A 2 12.29 -22.21 24.47
C VAL A 2 13.11 -23.23 25.29
N SER A 3 12.96 -24.54 25.05
CA SER A 3 13.76 -25.53 25.79
C SER A 3 15.24 -25.39 25.40
N GLN A 4 16.14 -25.72 26.32
CA GLN A 4 17.59 -25.61 26.07
C GLN A 4 18.01 -26.49 24.89
N THR A 5 17.50 -27.72 24.84
CA THR A 5 17.68 -28.66 23.72
C THR A 5 17.31 -28.10 22.35
N GLN A 6 16.28 -27.26 22.25
CA GLN A 6 15.88 -26.63 20.98
C GLN A 6 16.85 -25.53 20.57
N ARG A 7 17.31 -24.72 21.53
CA ARG A 7 18.33 -23.70 21.29
C ARG A 7 19.65 -24.34 20.86
N ASP A 8 20.04 -25.44 21.50
CA ASP A 8 21.29 -26.15 21.17
C ASP A 8 21.22 -26.74 19.76
N ARG A 9 20.08 -27.29 19.34
CA ARG A 9 19.87 -27.77 17.95
C ARG A 9 19.98 -26.65 16.91
N ILE A 10 19.35 -25.51 17.17
CA ILE A 10 19.41 -24.32 16.29
C ILE A 10 20.85 -23.79 16.23
N ALA A 11 21.53 -23.67 17.37
CA ALA A 11 22.90 -23.20 17.45
C ALA A 11 23.89 -24.15 16.77
N THR A 12 23.71 -25.46 16.92
CA THR A 12 24.54 -26.47 16.25
C THR A 12 24.38 -26.37 14.74
N GLU A 13 23.15 -26.21 14.24
CA GLU A 13 22.90 -26.04 12.81
C GLU A 13 23.49 -24.73 12.28
N ALA A 14 23.36 -23.64 13.03
CA ALA A 14 23.94 -22.36 12.68
C ALA A 14 25.47 -22.42 12.61
N ALA A 15 26.11 -23.14 13.55
CA ALA A 15 27.55 -23.36 13.54
C ALA A 15 27.99 -24.20 12.33
N ARG A 16 27.27 -25.29 12.02
CA ARG A 16 27.53 -26.11 10.83
C ARG A 16 27.49 -25.32 9.53
N ASN A 17 26.58 -24.36 9.44
CA ASN A 17 26.39 -23.53 8.25
C ASN A 17 27.14 -22.20 8.32
N ASN A 18 28.01 -21.99 9.32
CA ASN A 18 28.79 -20.75 9.52
C ASN A 18 27.92 -19.48 9.49
N LEU A 19 26.78 -19.49 10.20
CA LEU A 19 25.85 -18.36 10.18
C LEU A 19 26.28 -17.18 11.08
N GLY A 20 27.36 -17.33 11.85
CA GLY A 20 27.90 -16.27 12.70
C GLY A 20 27.17 -16.12 14.04
N THR A 21 27.14 -14.89 14.55
CA THR A 21 26.61 -14.62 15.89
C THR A 21 25.08 -14.64 15.94
N SER A 22 24.51 -15.08 17.07
CA SER A 22 23.06 -15.18 17.26
C SER A 22 22.44 -13.81 17.52
N GLY A 23 21.58 -13.33 16.62
CA GLY A 23 20.72 -12.16 16.82
C GLY A 23 19.48 -12.42 17.67
N GLY A 24 19.08 -13.67 17.86
CA GLY A 24 18.02 -14.05 18.78
C GLY A 24 17.22 -15.26 18.32
N VAL A 25 16.46 -15.87 19.25
CA VAL A 25 15.57 -17.01 18.95
C VAL A 25 14.13 -16.62 19.22
N TYR A 26 13.29 -16.84 18.23
CA TYR A 26 11.88 -16.50 18.21
C TYR A 26 11.04 -17.77 18.12
N ARG A 27 9.84 -17.71 18.67
CA ARG A 27 8.95 -18.87 18.77
C ARG A 27 7.56 -18.49 18.31
N SER A 28 6.90 -19.40 17.57
CA SER A 28 5.50 -19.21 17.19
C SER A 28 4.57 -19.18 18.42
N ARG A 29 3.66 -18.21 18.46
CA ARG A 29 2.48 -18.17 19.32
C ARG A 29 1.48 -19.18 18.77
N ARG A 30 0.89 -19.98 19.65
CA ARG A 30 -0.31 -20.76 19.28
C ARG A 30 -1.43 -19.77 19.04
N THR A 31 -1.98 -19.71 17.83
CA THR A 31 -3.26 -19.04 17.59
C THR A 31 -4.37 -19.91 18.18
N THR A 32 -5.15 -19.29 19.07
CA THR A 32 -6.28 -19.80 19.89
C THR A 32 -6.03 -21.01 20.82
N ALA A 33 -6.28 -20.77 22.11
CA ALA A 33 -6.33 -21.80 23.13
C ALA A 33 -7.66 -22.58 23.02
N PRO A 34 -7.68 -23.91 23.21
CA PRO A 34 -8.88 -24.76 23.13
C PRO A 34 -10.07 -24.27 23.96
N ARG A 35 -9.82 -23.47 25.01
CA ARG A 35 -10.86 -22.98 25.93
C ARG A 35 -11.94 -22.12 25.27
N THR A 36 -11.63 -21.30 24.26
CA THR A 36 -12.63 -20.47 23.58
C THR A 36 -13.52 -21.31 22.66
N VAL A 37 -12.94 -22.35 22.06
CA VAL A 37 -13.67 -23.35 21.25
C VAL A 37 -14.56 -24.21 22.15
N TRP A 38 -14.07 -24.64 23.32
CA TRP A 38 -14.87 -25.34 24.33
C TRP A 38 -15.96 -24.46 24.96
N TRP A 39 -15.74 -23.14 25.08
CA TRP A 39 -16.78 -22.19 25.51
C TRP A 39 -17.88 -22.07 24.45
N LEU A 40 -17.53 -21.88 23.18
CA LEU A 40 -18.52 -21.78 22.09
C LEU A 40 -19.28 -23.09 21.87
N ALA A 41 -18.61 -24.24 21.95
CA ALA A 41 -19.26 -25.55 21.89
C ALA A 41 -20.15 -25.82 23.12
N GLY A 42 -19.71 -25.41 24.32
CA GLY A 42 -20.50 -25.51 25.55
C GLY A 42 -21.73 -24.60 25.54
N SER A 43 -21.61 -23.37 25.03
CA SER A 43 -22.73 -22.43 24.88
C SER A 43 -23.74 -22.94 23.84
N ALA A 44 -23.28 -23.48 22.71
CA ALA A 44 -24.16 -24.09 21.71
C ALA A 44 -24.90 -25.32 22.26
N ALA A 45 -24.22 -26.17 23.03
CA ALA A 45 -24.85 -27.30 23.71
C ALA A 45 -25.89 -26.86 24.75
N ALA A 46 -25.59 -25.83 25.55
CA ALA A 46 -26.51 -25.29 26.55
C ALA A 46 -27.77 -24.67 25.93
N VAL A 47 -27.64 -23.91 24.83
CA VAL A 47 -28.79 -23.34 24.09
C VAL A 47 -29.66 -24.43 23.49
N THR A 48 -29.05 -25.50 22.97
CA THR A 48 -29.78 -26.65 22.42
C THR A 48 -30.55 -27.39 23.51
N LEU A 49 -29.96 -27.55 24.69
CA LEU A 49 -30.57 -28.22 25.85
C LEU A 49 -31.72 -27.39 26.47
N PHE A 50 -31.58 -26.07 26.49
CA PHE A 50 -32.64 -25.14 26.93
C PHE A 50 -33.82 -25.11 25.96
N ALA A 51 -33.57 -25.12 24.64
CA ALA A 51 -34.61 -25.19 23.61
C ALA A 51 -35.39 -26.52 23.66
N PHE A 52 -34.70 -27.63 23.96
CA PHE A 52 -35.32 -28.93 24.16
C PHE A 52 -36.21 -28.97 25.42
N ALA A 53 -35.74 -28.40 26.53
CA ALA A 53 -36.53 -28.28 27.76
C ALA A 53 -37.76 -27.37 27.62
N ALA A 54 -37.71 -26.37 26.73
CA ALA A 54 -38.82 -25.48 26.41
C ALA A 54 -39.86 -26.10 25.44
N GLY A 55 -39.72 -27.38 25.06
CA GLY A 55 -40.71 -28.10 24.23
C GLY A 55 -40.61 -27.84 22.73
N VAL A 56 -39.57 -27.14 22.26
CA VAL A 56 -39.32 -26.87 20.84
C VAL A 56 -38.56 -28.06 20.23
N GLY A 57 -39.18 -29.24 20.28
CA GLY A 57 -38.48 -30.53 20.21
C GLY A 57 -37.88 -30.88 18.84
N LEU A 58 -38.48 -30.47 17.72
CA LEU A 58 -38.05 -31.00 16.41
C LEU A 58 -36.88 -30.23 15.78
N LEU A 59 -36.80 -28.91 15.99
CA LEU A 59 -35.73 -28.08 15.42
C LEU A 59 -34.42 -28.21 16.18
N ALA A 60 -34.47 -28.38 17.51
CA ALA A 60 -33.28 -28.52 18.35
C ALA A 60 -32.50 -29.83 18.07
N VAL A 61 -33.21 -30.91 17.72
CA VAL A 61 -32.62 -32.24 17.46
C VAL A 61 -31.84 -32.28 16.16
N VAL A 62 -32.12 -31.40 15.19
CA VAL A 62 -31.44 -31.38 13.88
C VAL A 62 -30.47 -30.21 13.74
N ALA A 63 -30.84 -29.02 14.23
CA ALA A 63 -30.01 -27.82 14.10
C ALA A 63 -28.75 -27.86 15.01
N GLY A 64 -28.86 -28.46 16.20
CA GLY A 64 -27.73 -28.63 17.13
C GLY A 64 -26.60 -29.50 16.56
N PRO A 65 -26.88 -30.72 16.07
CA PRO A 65 -25.86 -31.56 15.44
C PRO A 65 -25.25 -30.92 14.19
N LEU A 66 -26.04 -30.21 13.37
CA LEU A 66 -25.54 -29.53 12.16
C LEU A 66 -24.66 -28.31 12.47
N THR A 67 -24.97 -27.52 13.50
CA THR A 67 -24.07 -26.44 13.94
C THR A 67 -22.81 -26.99 14.58
N LEU A 68 -22.90 -28.08 15.35
CA LEU A 68 -21.72 -28.74 15.91
C LEU A 68 -20.81 -29.32 14.80
N LEU A 69 -21.40 -29.95 13.79
CA LEU A 69 -20.69 -30.43 12.60
C LEU A 69 -20.15 -29.30 11.72
N GLY A 70 -20.86 -28.17 11.61
CA GLY A 70 -20.39 -26.96 10.91
C GLY A 70 -19.21 -26.28 11.62
N ILE A 71 -19.19 -26.27 12.95
CA ILE A 71 -18.04 -25.79 13.75
C ILE A 71 -16.87 -26.77 13.66
N LEU A 72 -17.12 -28.08 13.72
CA LEU A 72 -16.11 -29.11 13.47
C LEU A 72 -15.55 -28.98 12.05
N GLY A 73 -16.39 -28.75 11.04
CA GLY A 73 -15.98 -28.47 9.67
C GLY A 73 -15.16 -27.18 9.55
N TYR A 74 -15.57 -26.10 10.19
CA TYR A 74 -14.84 -24.83 10.22
C TYR A 74 -13.45 -24.97 10.88
N VAL A 75 -13.29 -25.83 11.89
CA VAL A 75 -12.01 -26.13 12.55
C VAL A 75 -11.12 -27.08 11.71
N PHE A 76 -11.71 -27.96 10.89
CA PHE A 76 -10.98 -28.94 10.08
C PHE A 76 -10.76 -28.55 8.59
N LEU A 77 -11.53 -27.60 8.03
CA LEU A 77 -11.34 -27.04 6.67
C LEU A 77 -10.53 -25.74 6.64
N LEU A 78 -10.32 -25.07 7.77
CA LEU A 78 -9.19 -24.16 7.93
C LEU A 78 -7.94 -25.04 8.16
N PRO A 79 -6.82 -24.86 7.45
CA PRO A 79 -5.65 -25.73 7.62
C PRO A 79 -5.23 -25.76 9.11
N PRO A 80 -5.35 -26.92 9.78
CA PRO A 80 -4.96 -27.05 11.17
C PRO A 80 -3.44 -27.29 11.26
N GLY A 81 -2.82 -26.86 12.36
CA GLY A 81 -1.75 -27.69 12.93
C GLY A 81 -0.30 -27.42 12.52
N GLY A 82 0.12 -26.16 12.38
CA GLY A 82 1.55 -25.87 12.48
C GLY A 82 2.05 -26.17 13.89
N GLY A 83 2.88 -27.21 14.07
CA GLY A 83 3.57 -27.45 15.34
C GLY A 83 4.30 -26.19 15.83
N ARG A 84 4.78 -26.19 17.08
CA ARG A 84 5.62 -25.07 17.55
C ARG A 84 6.77 -24.89 16.53
N ARG A 85 6.92 -23.69 15.99
CA ARG A 85 8.02 -23.32 15.10
C ARG A 85 8.98 -22.42 15.87
N TRP A 86 10.27 -22.57 15.60
CA TRP A 86 11.31 -21.72 16.15
C TRP A 86 12.15 -21.19 15.01
N VAL A 87 12.53 -19.93 15.10
CA VAL A 87 13.44 -19.29 14.15
C VAL A 87 14.58 -18.69 14.95
N GLY A 88 15.79 -19.17 14.70
CA GLY A 88 17.02 -18.51 15.14
C GLY A 88 17.50 -17.58 14.05
N VAL A 89 17.68 -16.30 14.38
CA VAL A 89 18.21 -15.29 13.46
C VAL A 89 19.67 -15.08 13.80
N TYR A 90 20.54 -15.11 12.79
CA TYR A 90 21.98 -14.98 12.90
C TYR A 90 22.49 -13.91 11.93
N GLU A 91 23.75 -13.55 12.09
CA GLU A 91 24.44 -12.54 11.29
C GLU A 91 24.40 -12.81 9.78
N HIS A 92 24.57 -14.07 9.37
CA HIS A 92 24.64 -14.46 7.94
C HIS A 92 23.46 -15.32 7.47
N GLY A 93 22.48 -15.60 8.34
CA GLY A 93 21.31 -16.37 7.95
C GLY A 93 20.31 -16.60 9.07
N LEU A 94 19.36 -17.49 8.81
CA LEU A 94 18.45 -18.01 9.82
C LEU A 94 18.47 -19.53 9.87
N VAL A 95 17.97 -20.05 10.98
CA VAL A 95 17.67 -21.47 11.13
C VAL A 95 16.20 -21.59 11.51
N GLU A 96 15.43 -22.25 10.65
CA GLU A 96 14.06 -22.64 10.96
C GLU A 96 14.02 -24.06 11.54
N LEU A 97 13.36 -24.20 12.68
CA LEU A 97 12.99 -25.48 13.25
C LEU A 97 11.46 -25.55 13.28
N SER A 98 10.89 -26.27 12.32
CA SER A 98 9.45 -26.56 12.24
C SER A 98 9.19 -28.02 12.60
N HIS A 99 7.94 -28.35 12.95
CA HIS A 99 7.52 -29.74 13.12
C HIS A 99 7.28 -30.45 11.78
N GLU A 100 7.14 -29.67 10.69
CA GLU A 100 7.02 -30.19 9.32
C GLU A 100 8.35 -30.72 8.79
N HIS A 101 9.46 -30.15 9.23
CA HIS A 101 10.81 -30.60 8.89
C HIS A 101 11.39 -31.42 10.04
N ARG A 102 11.85 -32.66 9.79
CA ARG A 102 12.48 -33.50 10.84
C ARG A 102 13.78 -32.86 11.40
N TRP A 103 14.41 -32.00 10.62
CA TRP A 103 15.70 -31.39 10.88
C TRP A 103 15.61 -29.85 10.82
N PRO A 104 16.43 -29.12 11.58
CA PRO A 104 16.53 -27.67 11.43
C PRO A 104 17.07 -27.35 10.03
N VAL A 105 16.47 -26.37 9.35
CA VAL A 105 16.86 -25.91 8.02
C VAL A 105 17.56 -24.57 8.18
N ALA A 106 18.82 -24.50 7.78
CA ALA A 106 19.58 -23.25 7.73
C ALA A 106 19.46 -22.61 6.34
N VAL A 107 19.24 -21.30 6.31
CA VAL A 107 19.20 -20.52 5.08
C VAL A 107 20.03 -19.25 5.27
N ARG A 108 20.86 -18.93 4.27
CA ARG A 108 21.71 -17.75 4.28
C ARG A 108 20.97 -16.52 3.75
N TRP A 109 21.34 -15.34 4.24
CA TRP A 109 20.73 -14.09 3.78
C TRP A 109 20.99 -13.81 2.30
N GLU A 110 22.13 -14.24 1.78
CA GLU A 110 22.48 -14.13 0.35
C GLU A 110 21.48 -14.87 -0.56
N ASN A 111 20.88 -15.95 -0.06
CA ASN A 111 19.87 -16.74 -0.78
C ASN A 111 18.47 -16.14 -0.66
N VAL A 112 18.28 -15.00 0.03
CA VAL A 112 17.00 -14.31 0.03
C VAL A 112 16.76 -13.74 -1.36
N ARG A 113 15.68 -14.18 -2.00
CA ARG A 113 15.25 -13.72 -3.31
C ARG A 113 14.42 -12.44 -3.22
N SER A 114 13.42 -12.45 -2.33
CA SER A 114 12.51 -11.31 -2.14
C SER A 114 11.83 -11.35 -0.77
N VAL A 115 11.38 -10.19 -0.31
CA VAL A 115 10.63 -9.95 0.91
C VAL A 115 9.32 -9.26 0.56
N VAL A 116 8.19 -9.81 1.02
CA VAL A 116 6.86 -9.26 0.75
C VAL A 116 6.15 -8.95 2.06
N HIS A 117 5.55 -7.75 2.14
CA HIS A 117 4.72 -7.32 3.25
C HIS A 117 3.25 -7.30 2.83
N GLU A 118 2.43 -8.14 3.44
CA GLU A 118 0.98 -8.22 3.20
C GLU A 118 0.22 -7.57 4.37
N SER A 119 -0.88 -6.86 4.09
CA SER A 119 -1.73 -6.21 5.11
C SER A 119 -2.72 -7.13 5.78
N GLU A 120 -3.34 -8.03 5.01
CA GLU A 120 -4.55 -8.73 5.44
C GLU A 120 -4.49 -10.20 5.06
N PRO A 121 -4.18 -11.07 6.04
CA PRO A 121 -3.67 -10.73 7.38
C PRO A 121 -2.28 -10.07 7.31
N GLU A 122 -1.89 -9.30 8.33
CA GLU A 122 -0.58 -8.63 8.34
C GLU A 122 0.52 -9.71 8.35
N ARG A 123 1.26 -9.92 7.25
CA ARG A 123 2.30 -10.97 7.15
C ARG A 123 3.55 -10.42 6.49
N MET A 124 4.71 -10.82 7.00
CA MET A 124 5.98 -10.71 6.27
C MET A 124 6.31 -12.10 5.74
N LEU A 125 6.54 -12.19 4.44
CA LEU A 125 6.98 -13.38 3.71
C LEU A 125 8.41 -13.16 3.23
N VAL A 126 9.30 -14.08 3.56
CA VAL A 126 10.68 -14.09 3.04
C VAL A 126 10.80 -15.29 2.11
N ALA A 127 11.02 -15.03 0.83
CA ALA A 127 11.22 -16.04 -0.19
C ALA A 127 12.72 -16.25 -0.42
N PHE A 128 13.14 -17.51 -0.41
CA PHE A 128 14.52 -17.91 -0.66
C PHE A 128 14.68 -18.58 -2.03
N GLU A 129 15.87 -18.52 -2.61
CA GLU A 129 16.20 -19.33 -3.77
C GLU A 129 16.00 -20.83 -3.47
N PRO A 130 15.52 -21.62 -4.45
CA PRO A 130 15.31 -23.05 -4.26
C PRO A 130 16.63 -23.74 -3.87
N LEU A 131 16.60 -24.46 -2.75
CA LEU A 131 17.72 -25.26 -2.27
C LEU A 131 17.66 -26.65 -2.93
N GLY A 132 18.15 -26.76 -4.17
CA GLY A 132 18.08 -28.01 -4.95
C GLY A 132 16.74 -28.19 -5.68
N ASP A 133 16.18 -29.40 -5.66
CA ASP A 133 14.90 -29.75 -6.33
C ASP A 133 13.64 -29.35 -5.53
N ASP A 134 13.79 -28.77 -4.33
CA ASP A 134 12.67 -28.37 -3.49
C ASP A 134 12.07 -27.01 -3.90
N PRO A 135 10.73 -26.84 -3.83
CA PRO A 135 10.06 -25.59 -4.18
C PRO A 135 10.50 -24.45 -3.25
N THR A 136 10.54 -23.22 -3.79
CA THR A 136 10.81 -21.94 -3.08
C THR A 136 10.37 -21.99 -1.61
N VAL A 137 11.33 -21.97 -0.68
CA VAL A 137 11.03 -21.92 0.75
C VAL A 137 10.49 -20.52 1.07
N VAL A 138 9.27 -20.45 1.60
CA VAL A 138 8.64 -19.19 2.02
C VAL A 138 8.48 -19.19 3.54
N LEU A 139 9.22 -18.32 4.22
CA LEU A 139 9.08 -18.13 5.66
C LEU A 139 7.99 -17.09 5.96
N SER A 140 6.91 -17.51 6.62
CA SER A 140 5.85 -16.62 7.09
C SER A 140 6.05 -16.23 8.56
N ILE A 141 6.20 -14.93 8.84
CA ILE A 141 6.52 -14.41 10.19
C ILE A 141 5.28 -14.10 11.05
N THR A 142 4.08 -14.23 10.48
CA THR A 142 2.77 -13.89 11.09
C THR A 142 2.57 -14.42 12.50
N GLY A 143 3.04 -15.63 12.77
CA GLY A 143 2.75 -16.36 14.00
C GLY A 143 3.77 -16.17 15.13
N TYR A 144 4.82 -15.38 14.99
CA TYR A 144 5.93 -15.34 15.96
C TYR A 144 5.70 -14.36 17.12
N GLY A 145 6.12 -14.74 18.33
CA GLY A 145 6.18 -13.82 19.47
C GLY A 145 7.33 -12.81 19.32
N ARG A 146 7.16 -11.57 19.80
CA ARG A 146 8.07 -10.43 19.52
C ARG A 146 8.26 -10.21 18.02
N ARG A 147 7.14 -10.22 17.30
CA ARG A 147 7.08 -10.06 15.84
C ARG A 147 7.81 -8.80 15.37
N ALA A 148 7.55 -7.65 15.98
CA ALA A 148 8.20 -6.39 15.58
C ALA A 148 9.73 -6.49 15.66
N ASP A 149 10.27 -7.07 16.74
CA ASP A 149 11.70 -7.29 16.89
C ASP A 149 12.25 -8.26 15.84
N LEU A 150 11.51 -9.33 15.51
CA LEU A 150 11.91 -10.30 14.48
C LEU A 150 11.96 -9.66 13.09
N VAL A 151 10.90 -8.91 12.72
CA VAL A 151 10.82 -8.18 11.45
C VAL A 151 11.98 -7.19 11.34
N ALA A 152 12.18 -6.34 12.35
CA ALA A 152 13.25 -5.35 12.35
C ALA A 152 14.65 -5.98 12.29
N THR A 153 14.83 -7.16 12.91
CA THR A 153 16.11 -7.89 12.85
C THR A 153 16.36 -8.46 11.46
N ILE A 154 15.34 -9.04 10.82
CA ILE A 154 15.47 -9.58 9.45
C ILE A 154 15.70 -8.44 8.47
N GLU A 155 14.92 -7.36 8.53
CA GLU A 155 15.08 -6.19 7.65
C GLU A 155 16.49 -5.59 7.75
N ARG A 156 17.05 -5.48 8.97
CA ARG A 156 18.40 -4.96 9.19
C ARG A 156 19.46 -5.70 8.36
N TYR A 157 19.37 -7.02 8.24
CA TYR A 157 20.35 -7.83 7.51
C TYR A 157 20.02 -7.97 6.03
N VAL A 158 18.73 -8.09 5.70
CA VAL A 158 18.27 -8.42 4.35
C VAL A 158 18.14 -7.19 3.45
N GLN A 159 17.67 -6.05 3.97
CA GLN A 159 17.45 -4.85 3.15
C GLN A 159 18.72 -4.33 2.45
N PRO A 160 19.90 -4.28 3.09
CA PRO A 160 21.13 -3.87 2.41
C PRO A 160 21.50 -4.79 1.24
N LEU A 161 21.25 -6.09 1.36
CA LEU A 161 21.54 -7.08 0.30
C LEU A 161 20.59 -6.92 -0.89
N LEU A 162 19.29 -6.74 -0.62
CA LEU A 162 18.29 -6.50 -1.64
C LEU A 162 18.57 -5.20 -2.41
N LEU A 163 18.89 -4.13 -1.70
CA LEU A 163 19.25 -2.85 -2.30
C LEU A 163 20.54 -2.95 -3.14
N ALA A 164 21.55 -3.66 -2.64
CA ALA A 164 22.79 -3.89 -3.39
C ALA A 164 22.53 -4.65 -4.70
N ARG A 165 21.68 -5.69 -4.66
CA ARG A 165 21.26 -6.45 -5.85
C ARG A 165 20.49 -5.57 -6.82
N ALA A 166 19.55 -4.75 -6.32
CA ALA A 166 18.77 -3.84 -7.14
C ALA A 166 19.66 -2.79 -7.84
N ARG A 167 20.64 -2.22 -7.14
CA ARG A 167 21.64 -1.32 -7.74
C ARG A 167 22.48 -2.00 -8.82
N ALA A 168 22.85 -3.27 -8.61
CA ALA A 168 23.57 -4.04 -9.62
C ALA A 168 22.70 -4.24 -10.87
N ALA A 169 21.45 -4.69 -10.70
CA ALA A 169 20.49 -4.83 -11.81
C ALA A 169 20.28 -3.51 -12.57
N LEU A 170 20.16 -2.39 -11.86
CA LEU A 170 20.04 -1.08 -12.48
C LEU A 170 21.27 -0.72 -13.33
N ARG A 171 22.49 -1.00 -12.84
CA ARG A 171 23.73 -0.72 -13.58
C ARG A 171 23.91 -1.63 -14.80
N ASP A 172 23.60 -2.91 -14.64
CA ASP A 172 23.92 -3.94 -15.62
C ASP A 172 22.82 -4.08 -16.70
N GLU A 173 21.55 -3.92 -16.31
CA GLU A 173 20.38 -4.10 -17.18
C GLU A 173 19.64 -2.79 -17.51
N GLY A 174 20.04 -1.66 -16.91
CA GLY A 174 19.34 -0.39 -17.04
C GLY A 174 18.00 -0.34 -16.29
N ARG A 175 17.67 -1.35 -15.48
CA ARG A 175 16.42 -1.42 -14.71
C ARG A 175 16.53 -2.30 -13.47
N ALA A 176 15.84 -1.94 -12.41
CA ALA A 176 15.64 -2.77 -11.23
C ALA A 176 14.14 -3.03 -11.03
N SER A 177 13.69 -4.29 -11.16
CA SER A 177 12.27 -4.66 -11.05
C SER A 177 11.92 -5.25 -9.69
N PHE A 178 10.76 -4.85 -9.17
CA PHE A 178 10.22 -5.14 -7.85
C PHE A 178 8.76 -5.61 -7.98
N GLY A 179 8.47 -6.54 -8.87
CA GLY A 179 7.09 -6.93 -9.19
C GLY A 179 6.39 -5.84 -10.02
N PRO A 180 5.21 -5.29 -9.62
CA PRO A 180 4.42 -4.30 -10.37
C PRO A 180 5.17 -2.99 -10.68
N LEU A 181 6.34 -2.78 -10.08
CA LEU A 181 7.16 -1.57 -10.16
C LEU A 181 8.55 -1.93 -10.69
N ALA A 182 9.14 -1.06 -11.50
CA ALA A 182 10.56 -1.05 -11.79
C ALA A 182 11.11 0.38 -11.74
N VAL A 183 12.35 0.50 -11.30
CA VAL A 183 13.11 1.76 -11.26
C VAL A 183 14.09 1.74 -12.44
N THR A 184 14.12 2.83 -13.20
CA THR A 184 14.99 3.02 -14.38
C THR A 184 15.67 4.39 -14.31
N PRO A 185 16.77 4.62 -15.07
CA PRO A 185 17.37 5.95 -15.16
C PRO A 185 16.39 7.03 -15.63
N GLU A 186 15.40 6.68 -16.44
CA GLU A 186 14.43 7.61 -17.03
C GLU A 186 13.23 7.91 -16.12
N GLY A 187 12.91 7.01 -15.19
CA GLY A 187 11.75 7.15 -14.31
C GLY A 187 11.29 5.86 -13.66
N LEU A 188 10.04 5.87 -13.20
CA LEU A 188 9.37 4.70 -12.66
C LEU A 188 8.55 4.01 -13.73
N VAL A 189 8.61 2.69 -13.74
CA VAL A 189 7.95 1.84 -14.73
C VAL A 189 6.98 0.94 -14.01
N ARG A 190 5.75 0.81 -14.53
CA ARG A 190 4.88 -0.29 -14.12
C ARG A 190 5.37 -1.60 -14.75
N ALA A 191 6.10 -2.42 -14.01
CA ALA A 191 6.59 -3.71 -14.50
C ALA A 191 5.56 -4.80 -14.20
N LEU A 192 4.94 -5.44 -15.18
CA LEU A 192 4.12 -6.64 -14.94
C LEU A 192 4.91 -7.87 -15.38
N PRO A 193 5.72 -8.51 -14.50
CA PRO A 193 6.46 -9.71 -14.90
C PRO A 193 5.51 -10.89 -15.12
N GLY A 194 5.59 -11.54 -16.28
CA GLY A 194 5.05 -12.89 -16.51
C GLY A 194 3.67 -13.02 -17.15
N VAL A 195 3.08 -11.95 -17.67
CA VAL A 195 1.82 -12.04 -18.43
C VAL A 195 2.11 -11.88 -19.93
N PRO A 196 2.04 -12.95 -20.74
CA PRO A 196 2.09 -12.83 -22.20
C PRO A 196 0.91 -11.97 -22.66
N GLY A 197 1.19 -10.79 -23.23
CA GLY A 197 0.16 -9.82 -23.64
C GLY A 197 -0.17 -8.72 -22.63
N ALA A 198 0.47 -8.69 -21.44
CA ALA A 198 0.44 -7.47 -20.62
C ALA A 198 1.24 -6.38 -21.31
N SER A 199 0.53 -5.34 -21.64
CA SER A 199 0.85 -4.36 -22.65
C SER A 199 1.21 -3.06 -21.94
N THR A 200 2.47 -2.69 -22.12
CA THR A 200 3.12 -1.41 -21.80
C THR A 200 3.23 -1.03 -20.32
N VAL A 201 4.46 -1.21 -19.83
CA VAL A 201 5.19 -0.29 -18.96
C VAL A 201 4.72 1.16 -19.15
N ASP A 202 3.88 1.65 -18.25
CA ASP A 202 3.67 3.10 -18.10
C ASP A 202 4.96 3.65 -17.49
N LEU A 203 5.81 4.27 -18.31
CA LEU A 203 6.93 5.06 -17.81
C LEU A 203 6.35 6.36 -17.24
N LEU A 204 6.57 6.57 -15.95
CA LEU A 204 6.39 7.82 -15.25
C LEU A 204 7.77 8.48 -15.11
N PRO A 205 8.12 9.44 -15.97
CA PRO A 205 9.44 10.06 -15.96
C PRO A 205 9.68 10.82 -14.65
N TRP A 206 10.94 10.92 -14.22
CA TRP A 206 11.30 11.62 -12.98
C TRP A 206 10.76 13.05 -12.90
N GLU A 207 10.77 13.77 -14.03
CA GLU A 207 10.28 15.15 -14.12
C GLU A 207 8.78 15.32 -13.82
N LEU A 208 8.00 14.24 -13.98
CA LEU A 208 6.58 14.21 -13.70
C LEU A 208 6.30 13.74 -12.27
N ILE A 209 7.30 13.31 -11.50
CA ILE A 209 7.11 12.88 -10.12
C ILE A 209 7.17 14.10 -9.20
N ALA A 210 6.12 14.26 -8.39
CA ALA A 210 5.97 15.34 -7.42
C ALA A 210 6.33 14.90 -6.00
N ALA A 211 5.98 13.66 -5.66
CA ALA A 211 6.23 13.04 -4.36
C ALA A 211 6.13 11.52 -4.47
N HIS A 212 6.82 10.78 -3.60
CA HIS A 212 6.56 9.37 -3.35
C HIS A 212 6.54 9.06 -1.86
N GLU A 213 5.90 7.96 -1.50
CA GLU A 213 5.79 7.49 -0.12
C GLU A 213 5.69 5.96 -0.10
N LEU A 214 6.50 5.32 0.75
CA LEU A 214 6.27 3.94 1.17
C LEU A 214 5.03 3.89 2.07
N VAL A 215 3.93 3.38 1.53
CA VAL A 215 2.69 3.17 2.27
C VAL A 215 2.74 1.79 2.92
N GLY A 216 2.05 1.64 4.05
CA GLY A 216 1.90 0.34 4.70
C GLY A 216 1.50 -0.76 3.72
N ASN A 217 1.95 -1.99 4.01
CA ASN A 217 1.67 -3.22 3.23
C ASN A 217 2.49 -3.35 1.94
N GLY A 218 3.73 -2.87 1.98
CA GLY A 218 4.66 -2.99 0.85
C GLY A 218 4.16 -2.31 -0.41
N ARG A 219 3.39 -1.23 -0.29
CA ARG A 219 2.91 -0.46 -1.44
C ARG A 219 3.71 0.82 -1.54
N ILE A 220 3.98 1.25 -2.75
CA ILE A 220 4.57 2.57 -3.00
C ILE A 220 3.50 3.43 -3.63
N ARG A 221 3.33 4.62 -3.08
CA ARG A 221 2.48 5.67 -3.62
C ARG A 221 3.36 6.69 -4.32
N VAL A 222 2.97 7.09 -5.52
CA VAL A 222 3.66 8.14 -6.27
C VAL A 222 2.66 9.18 -6.73
N VAL A 223 2.96 10.44 -6.50
CA VAL A 223 2.14 11.58 -6.92
C VAL A 223 2.77 12.15 -8.18
N GLN A 224 1.97 12.26 -9.24
CA GLN A 224 2.40 12.89 -10.47
C GLN A 224 2.10 14.40 -10.43
N ARG A 225 3.04 15.23 -10.90
CA ARG A 225 2.84 16.69 -11.07
C ARG A 225 1.64 16.94 -11.98
N GLY A 226 0.72 17.77 -11.52
CA GLY A 226 -0.51 18.11 -12.25
C GLY A 226 -1.60 17.03 -12.21
N SER A 227 -1.39 15.88 -11.56
CA SER A 227 -2.44 14.89 -11.29
C SER A 227 -3.05 15.10 -9.90
N PHE A 228 -4.37 14.95 -9.80
CA PHE A 228 -5.07 14.89 -8.51
C PHE A 228 -5.08 13.48 -7.90
N ALA A 229 -4.76 12.46 -8.70
CA ALA A 229 -4.80 11.06 -8.31
C ALA A 229 -3.37 10.49 -8.19
N PRO A 230 -2.97 10.00 -7.01
CA PRO A 230 -1.71 9.29 -6.85
C PRO A 230 -1.76 7.90 -7.49
N TRP A 231 -0.63 7.49 -8.05
CA TRP A 231 -0.37 6.14 -8.51
C TRP A 231 -0.14 5.24 -7.31
N PHE A 232 -0.81 4.10 -7.31
CA PHE A 232 -0.58 3.03 -6.34
C PHE A 232 0.01 1.85 -7.06
N PHE A 233 1.24 1.50 -6.70
CA PHE A 233 1.75 0.18 -7.02
C PHE A 233 1.09 -0.82 -6.07
N GLY A 234 0.74 -2.00 -6.60
CA GLY A 234 0.24 -3.12 -5.80
C GLY A 234 1.25 -3.56 -4.73
N PRO A 235 1.10 -4.74 -4.12
CA PRO A 235 2.16 -5.28 -3.27
C PRO A 235 3.48 -5.33 -4.06
N VAL A 236 4.47 -4.54 -3.64
CA VAL A 236 5.79 -4.42 -4.23
C VAL A 236 6.71 -5.35 -3.43
N PRO A 237 7.19 -6.46 -4.03
CA PRO A 237 8.32 -7.19 -3.49
C PRO A 237 9.50 -6.26 -3.22
N ASP A 238 10.10 -6.38 -2.04
CA ASP A 238 11.24 -5.57 -1.63
C ASP A 238 10.95 -4.06 -1.64
N ALA A 239 9.71 -3.67 -1.30
CA ALA A 239 9.25 -2.27 -1.32
C ALA A 239 10.20 -1.29 -0.61
N ILE A 240 10.84 -1.70 0.49
CA ILE A 240 11.81 -0.87 1.22
C ILE A 240 13.08 -0.65 0.37
N ALA A 241 13.58 -1.67 -0.32
CA ALA A 241 14.72 -1.53 -1.23
C ALA A 241 14.34 -0.72 -2.47
N ALA A 242 13.11 -0.87 -2.98
CA ALA A 242 12.58 -0.06 -4.07
C ALA A 242 12.52 1.42 -3.69
N ASP A 243 11.89 1.76 -2.56
CA ASP A 243 11.78 3.12 -2.02
C ASP A 243 13.17 3.79 -1.87
N ARG A 244 14.15 3.08 -1.30
CA ARG A 244 15.52 3.57 -1.19
C ARG A 244 16.21 3.78 -2.55
N LEU A 245 15.96 2.89 -3.51
CA LEU A 245 16.52 3.05 -4.84
C LEU A 245 15.89 4.23 -5.58
N ILE A 246 14.61 4.51 -5.36
CA ILE A 246 13.92 5.69 -5.89
C ILE A 246 14.58 6.96 -5.35
N ASP A 247 14.77 7.06 -4.03
CA ASP A 247 15.45 8.21 -3.39
C ASP A 247 16.84 8.48 -3.99
N GLU A 248 17.56 7.42 -4.36
CA GLU A 248 18.92 7.53 -4.91
C GLU A 248 18.97 7.87 -6.40
N THR A 249 17.92 7.53 -7.14
CA THR A 249 17.90 7.63 -8.61
C THR A 249 17.14 8.85 -9.10
N ASP A 250 16.22 9.40 -8.31
CA ASP A 250 15.51 10.61 -8.68
C ASP A 250 16.45 11.83 -8.70
N PRO A 251 16.77 12.39 -9.89
CA PRO A 251 17.65 13.54 -10.00
C PRO A 251 17.05 14.82 -9.40
N ASN A 252 15.74 14.85 -9.17
CA ASN A 252 15.05 16.01 -8.62
C ASN A 252 15.13 16.05 -7.09
N GLY A 253 15.62 14.98 -6.45
CA GLY A 253 15.67 14.88 -4.99
C GLY A 253 14.29 15.06 -4.36
N VAL A 254 13.24 14.51 -4.99
CA VAL A 254 11.90 14.51 -4.43
C VAL A 254 11.94 13.65 -3.17
N VAL A 255 12.01 14.31 -2.01
CA VAL A 255 11.93 13.63 -0.73
C VAL A 255 10.46 13.40 -0.42
N GLY A 256 10.12 12.23 0.12
CA GLY A 256 8.82 12.00 0.75
C GLY A 256 8.46 13.15 1.70
N PRO A 257 7.16 13.44 1.90
CA PRO A 257 6.66 14.75 2.32
C PRO A 257 7.43 15.43 3.47
N GLU A 258 8.45 16.24 3.16
CA GLU A 258 8.89 17.32 4.04
C GLU A 258 8.45 18.63 3.38
N GLU A 259 7.35 19.17 3.89
CA GLU A 259 6.83 20.53 3.66
C GLU A 259 6.27 20.91 2.27
N SER A 260 6.40 20.11 1.22
CA SER A 260 5.81 20.42 -0.11
C SER A 260 4.28 20.28 -0.22
N PHE A 261 3.60 19.83 0.85
CA PHE A 261 2.14 19.72 0.91
C PHE A 261 1.45 20.94 1.53
N VAL A 262 2.17 22.02 1.82
CA VAL A 262 1.63 23.20 2.53
C VAL A 262 0.98 24.26 1.62
N ASP A 263 1.28 24.29 0.32
CA ASP A 263 0.60 25.25 -0.58
C ASP A 263 -0.85 24.83 -0.96
N ALA A 264 -1.27 23.61 -0.60
CA ALA A 264 -2.68 23.23 -0.56
C ALA A 264 -3.32 23.51 0.81
N GLY A 265 -3.18 24.75 1.29
CA GLY A 265 -4.19 25.41 2.13
C GLY A 265 -4.51 24.85 3.52
N LEU A 266 -3.57 24.31 4.29
CA LEU A 266 -3.82 23.93 5.71
C LEU A 266 -2.61 24.17 6.64
N ALA A 267 -2.21 25.42 6.85
CA ALA A 267 -1.21 25.78 7.84
C ALA A 267 -1.83 26.35 9.13
N LYS A 268 -2.12 25.49 10.14
CA LYS A 268 -2.13 25.90 11.58
C LYS A 268 -2.24 24.78 12.65
N ALA A 269 -1.61 23.62 12.47
CA ALA A 269 -1.79 22.51 13.43
C ALA A 269 -0.56 22.15 14.29
N SER A 270 0.59 22.84 14.16
CA SER A 270 1.79 22.45 14.90
C SER A 270 1.84 22.95 16.36
N SER A 271 1.03 23.95 16.74
CA SER A 271 0.98 24.43 18.13
C SER A 271 0.09 23.60 19.06
N ASP A 272 -0.92 22.90 18.53
CA ASP A 272 -1.93 22.18 19.33
C ASP A 272 -1.49 20.78 19.77
N ALA A 273 -0.51 20.18 19.10
CA ALA A 273 0.04 18.88 19.45
C ALA A 273 0.89 18.95 20.74
N GLN A 274 1.62 20.05 20.92
CA GLN A 274 2.45 20.26 22.11
C GLN A 274 1.59 20.54 23.36
N ASP A 275 0.46 21.23 23.20
CA ASP A 275 -0.43 21.56 24.30
C ASP A 275 -1.24 20.34 24.82
N ARG A 276 -1.57 19.40 23.93
CA ARG A 276 -2.19 18.11 24.32
C ARG A 276 -1.25 17.19 25.08
N GLN A 277 0.04 17.15 24.72
CA GLN A 277 1.03 16.34 25.43
C GLN A 277 1.29 16.85 26.86
N ARG A 278 1.15 18.17 27.07
CA ARG A 278 1.25 18.81 28.39
C ARG A 278 0.07 18.46 29.29
N ARG A 279 -1.15 18.50 28.75
CA ARG A 279 -2.38 18.09 29.48
C ARG A 279 -2.38 16.60 29.79
N TYR A 280 -1.89 15.76 28.87
CA TYR A 280 -1.79 14.31 29.12
C TYR A 280 -0.82 13.97 30.25
N ARG A 281 0.34 14.64 30.33
CA ARG A 281 1.29 14.44 31.44
C ARG A 281 0.71 14.86 32.79
N GLN A 282 -0.09 15.93 32.83
CA GLN A 282 -0.78 16.36 34.05
C GLN A 282 -1.85 15.34 34.48
N THR A 283 -2.64 14.81 33.55
CA THR A 283 -3.68 13.80 33.87
C THR A 283 -3.07 12.47 34.34
N VAL A 284 -1.97 12.03 33.75
CA VAL A 284 -1.27 10.80 34.16
C VAL A 284 -0.65 10.95 35.56
N ALA A 285 -0.12 12.13 35.90
CA ALA A 285 0.40 12.40 37.25
C ALA A 285 -0.72 12.38 38.31
N VAL A 286 -1.90 12.91 37.99
CA VAL A 286 -3.07 12.89 38.88
C VAL A 286 -3.58 11.46 39.08
N LEU A 287 -3.65 10.65 38.02
CA LEU A 287 -4.07 9.25 38.12
C LEU A 287 -3.04 8.36 38.83
N ALA A 288 -1.75 8.63 38.69
CA ALA A 288 -0.70 7.94 39.44
C ALA A 288 -0.74 8.27 40.94
N ALA A 289 -1.08 9.51 41.31
CA ALA A 289 -1.29 9.90 42.70
C ALA A 289 -2.56 9.25 43.31
N LEU A 290 -3.63 9.09 42.51
CA LEU A 290 -4.86 8.41 42.91
C LEU A 290 -4.70 6.88 43.05
N ALA A 291 -3.77 6.27 42.31
CA ALA A 291 -3.50 4.83 42.39
C ALA A 291 -2.61 4.42 43.58
N LEU A 292 -2.05 5.38 44.33
CA LEU A 292 -1.20 5.13 45.50
C LEU A 292 -1.96 5.12 46.84
N VAL A 293 -3.29 5.10 46.82
CA VAL A 293 -4.13 4.93 48.01
C VAL A 293 -5.08 3.76 47.74
N PRO A 294 -4.89 2.56 48.32
CA PRO A 294 -4.89 2.39 49.78
C PRO A 294 -4.02 1.24 50.31
N ALA A 295 -3.04 1.51 51.17
CA ALA A 295 -2.62 0.60 52.26
C ALA A 295 -1.61 1.27 53.20
N THR A 296 -2.04 2.29 53.95
CA THR A 296 -1.53 2.56 55.32
C THR A 296 -2.51 3.48 56.04
N ALA A 297 -3.38 2.88 56.85
CA ALA A 297 -3.89 3.55 58.04
C ALA A 297 -3.04 3.11 59.23
N TYR A 298 -2.84 4.01 60.20
CA TYR A 298 -2.00 3.95 61.40
C TYR A 298 -0.54 4.43 61.28
N ALA A 299 -0.35 5.75 61.42
CA ALA A 299 0.27 6.31 62.63
C ALA A 299 0.26 7.86 62.59
N ALA A 300 -0.35 8.44 63.63
CA ALA A 300 0.04 9.63 64.38
C ALA A 300 0.46 10.95 63.68
N ASN A 301 -0.38 11.96 63.95
CA ASN A 301 -0.08 13.27 64.53
C ASN A 301 0.98 14.21 63.93
N ALA A 302 0.48 15.43 63.69
CA ALA A 302 1.08 16.73 63.97
C ALA A 302 2.31 17.15 63.17
N ALA A 303 2.17 18.22 62.37
CA ALA A 303 2.70 19.53 62.77
C ALA A 303 2.49 20.60 61.69
N VAL A 304 2.20 21.79 62.21
CA VAL A 304 2.28 23.16 61.68
C VAL A 304 3.60 23.43 60.93
N ALA A 305 3.56 24.22 59.84
CA ALA A 305 4.33 25.47 59.66
C ALA A 305 4.44 25.94 58.18
N ASP A 306 4.03 27.19 57.97
CA ASP A 306 4.67 28.28 57.21
C ASP A 306 5.17 28.15 55.75
N HIS A 307 4.76 29.16 54.97
CA HIS A 307 5.41 29.75 53.76
C HIS A 307 6.86 30.25 54.06
N PRO A 308 7.69 30.80 53.13
CA PRO A 308 7.45 31.24 51.73
C PRO A 308 8.62 31.01 50.70
N ALA A 309 8.37 31.50 49.47
CA ALA A 309 9.28 32.21 48.53
C ALA A 309 10.45 31.53 47.77
N SER A 310 10.41 31.77 46.44
CA SER A 310 11.48 32.08 45.45
C SER A 310 12.77 31.22 45.38
N VAL A 311 13.36 30.91 44.22
CA VAL A 311 14.13 31.81 43.33
C VAL A 311 14.50 31.07 42.03
N ALA A 312 14.59 31.87 40.95
CA ALA A 312 15.28 31.76 39.67
C ALA A 312 16.22 30.56 39.36
N ALA A 313 16.20 30.09 38.10
CA ALA A 313 17.23 30.42 37.09
C ALA A 313 17.22 29.42 35.91
N SER A 314 16.90 29.91 34.71
CA SER A 314 17.60 29.54 33.47
C SER A 314 18.83 30.45 33.34
N PRO A 315 19.84 30.22 32.47
CA PRO A 315 19.82 29.39 31.25
C PRO A 315 21.10 28.53 31.06
N SER A 316 21.12 27.71 30.00
CA SER A 316 22.31 27.57 29.11
C SER A 316 21.90 26.79 27.86
N ALA A 317 21.76 27.52 26.76
CA ALA A 317 21.71 26.99 25.41
C ALA A 317 23.14 26.89 24.89
N THR A 318 23.55 25.72 24.42
CA THR A 318 24.85 25.50 23.80
C THR A 318 24.71 25.74 22.30
N THR A 319 25.28 26.83 21.82
CA THR A 319 25.41 27.15 20.39
C THR A 319 26.58 26.35 19.80
N VAL A 320 26.30 25.48 18.82
CA VAL A 320 27.35 24.85 18.00
C VAL A 320 27.54 25.71 16.76
N VAL A 321 28.73 26.29 16.64
CA VAL A 321 29.19 27.03 15.45
C VAL A 321 29.70 26.02 14.43
N VAL A 322 29.09 25.96 13.25
CA VAL A 322 29.61 25.23 12.10
C VAL A 322 30.23 26.25 11.13
N THR A 323 31.52 26.11 10.89
CA THR A 323 32.29 26.87 9.90
C THR A 323 31.93 26.45 8.47
N PRO A 324 31.80 27.37 7.50
CA PRO A 324 31.52 27.04 6.12
C PRO A 324 32.80 26.61 5.38
N THR A 325 32.78 25.42 4.79
CA THR A 325 33.75 24.96 3.80
C THR A 325 33.24 25.28 2.40
N THR A 326 34.18 25.65 1.54
CA THR A 326 34.10 26.18 0.16
C THR A 326 33.08 25.52 -0.79
N PRO A 327 32.43 26.29 -1.69
CA PRO A 327 31.48 25.76 -2.66
C PRO A 327 32.21 25.05 -3.82
N TRP A 328 31.86 23.79 -4.04
CA TRP A 328 32.21 23.04 -5.25
C TRP A 328 31.21 23.37 -6.36
N THR A 329 31.70 23.74 -7.55
CA THR A 329 30.89 24.02 -8.74
C THR A 329 30.91 22.80 -9.66
N PRO A 330 29.76 22.17 -9.97
CA PRO A 330 29.70 21.13 -11.00
C PRO A 330 29.83 21.74 -12.41
N PRO A 331 30.48 21.04 -13.36
CA PRO A 331 30.50 21.45 -14.76
C PRO A 331 29.10 21.29 -15.41
N PRO A 332 28.77 22.11 -16.42
CA PRO A 332 27.45 22.11 -17.04
C PRO A 332 27.17 20.81 -17.79
N PRO A 333 25.95 20.26 -17.70
CA PRO A 333 25.58 19.07 -18.46
C PRO A 333 25.55 19.42 -19.95
N THR A 334 26.32 18.67 -20.73
CA THR A 334 26.17 18.65 -22.19
C THR A 334 24.83 17.97 -22.48
N GLN A 335 23.79 18.76 -22.75
CA GLN A 335 22.50 18.25 -23.23
C GLN A 335 22.71 17.64 -24.62
N ALA A 336 22.78 16.31 -24.68
CA ALA A 336 22.43 15.61 -25.90
C ALA A 336 20.91 15.82 -26.11
N ALA A 337 20.54 16.58 -27.13
CA ALA A 337 19.15 16.75 -27.50
C ALA A 337 18.54 15.38 -27.82
N LEU A 338 17.54 14.96 -27.04
CA LEU A 338 16.69 13.81 -27.38
C LEU A 338 15.93 14.13 -28.68
N PRO A 339 15.88 13.21 -29.65
CA PRO A 339 15.14 13.44 -30.88
C PRO A 339 13.64 13.52 -30.59
N THR A 340 13.00 14.60 -31.03
CA THR A 340 11.55 14.76 -31.00
C THR A 340 10.92 13.75 -31.97
N PRO A 341 10.09 12.78 -31.53
CA PRO A 341 9.44 11.86 -32.46
C PRO A 341 8.42 12.64 -33.29
N THR A 342 8.74 12.87 -34.57
CA THR A 342 7.90 13.61 -35.52
C THR A 342 7.15 12.66 -36.48
N GLY A 343 6.81 11.46 -36.02
CA GLY A 343 6.14 10.45 -36.84
C GLY A 343 5.15 9.60 -36.04
N PRO A 344 4.11 9.07 -36.69
CA PRO A 344 3.17 8.16 -36.04
C PRO A 344 3.87 6.88 -35.56
N GLY A 345 3.64 6.52 -34.29
CA GLY A 345 4.26 5.37 -33.64
C GLY A 345 3.64 4.04 -34.07
N PRO A 346 4.26 2.88 -33.77
CA PRO A 346 3.65 1.58 -34.05
C PRO A 346 2.34 1.39 -33.26
N LEU A 347 1.42 0.58 -33.80
CA LEU A 347 0.16 0.23 -33.13
C LEU A 347 0.43 -0.32 -31.71
N PRO A 348 -0.27 0.19 -30.68
CA PRO A 348 -0.19 -0.37 -29.34
C PRO A 348 -0.68 -1.81 -29.31
N THR A 349 -0.18 -2.59 -28.36
CA THR A 349 -0.61 -3.98 -28.14
C THR A 349 -1.89 -4.09 -27.29
N ALA A 350 -2.31 -3.01 -26.62
CA ALA A 350 -3.62 -2.90 -25.95
C ALA A 350 -4.24 -1.52 -26.14
N VAL A 351 -5.56 -1.47 -25.93
CA VAL A 351 -6.39 -0.26 -25.98
C VAL A 351 -5.86 0.85 -25.07
N THR A 352 -5.34 0.50 -23.89
CA THR A 352 -4.76 1.47 -22.92
C THR A 352 -3.52 2.17 -23.46
N GLY A 353 -2.76 1.55 -24.36
CA GLY A 353 -1.56 2.17 -24.95
C GLY A 353 -1.86 3.39 -25.81
N TYR A 354 -3.13 3.58 -26.23
CA TYR A 354 -3.58 4.80 -26.91
C TYR A 354 -3.66 6.03 -25.98
N PHE A 355 -3.61 5.84 -24.66
CA PHE A 355 -3.75 6.95 -23.70
C PHE A 355 -2.56 7.92 -23.73
N ILE A 356 -1.41 7.48 -24.26
CA ILE A 356 -0.25 8.35 -24.51
C ILE A 356 -0.64 9.51 -25.45
N MET A 357 -1.59 9.32 -26.38
CA MET A 357 -2.10 10.39 -27.24
C MET A 357 -2.74 11.54 -26.42
N CYS A 358 -3.26 11.26 -25.23
CA CYS A 358 -3.93 12.24 -24.37
C CYS A 358 -2.97 13.12 -23.59
N SER A 359 -1.75 12.62 -23.33
CA SER A 359 -0.69 13.34 -22.60
C SER A 359 0.40 13.90 -23.53
N SER A 360 0.49 13.45 -24.78
CA SER A 360 1.46 13.94 -25.75
C SER A 360 1.11 15.35 -26.27
N ASN A 361 2.11 16.21 -26.40
CA ASN A 361 1.96 17.54 -26.99
C ASN A 361 3.09 17.83 -28.00
N PRO A 362 2.81 17.85 -29.32
CA PRO A 362 1.51 17.58 -29.94
C PRO A 362 1.10 16.10 -29.84
N PRO A 363 -0.20 15.77 -29.90
CA PRO A 363 -0.67 14.38 -30.04
C PRO A 363 -0.06 13.70 -31.27
N ALA A 364 0.33 12.44 -31.14
CA ALA A 364 0.91 11.63 -32.22
C ALA A 364 0.02 10.44 -32.58
N GLY A 365 -0.19 10.21 -33.87
CA GLY A 365 -1.02 9.10 -34.38
C GLY A 365 -0.31 7.75 -34.32
N TYR A 366 -1.05 6.67 -34.56
CA TYR A 366 -0.52 5.30 -34.58
C TYR A 366 -0.59 4.68 -35.97
N GLN A 367 0.56 4.35 -36.55
CA GLN A 367 0.65 3.60 -37.79
C GLN A 367 0.05 2.22 -37.62
N GLY A 368 -0.89 1.88 -38.51
CA GLY A 368 -1.61 0.61 -38.50
C GLY A 368 -2.96 0.66 -37.78
N ALA A 369 -3.28 1.75 -37.07
CA ALA A 369 -4.63 1.93 -36.53
C ALA A 369 -5.64 2.13 -37.68
N PRO A 370 -6.83 1.51 -37.63
CA PRO A 370 -7.87 1.74 -38.62
C PRO A 370 -8.23 3.23 -38.73
N ALA A 371 -8.38 3.72 -39.95
CA ALA A 371 -8.81 5.11 -40.18
C ALA A 371 -10.23 5.33 -39.64
N TYR A 372 -10.52 6.55 -39.19
CA TYR A 372 -11.87 6.95 -38.81
C TYR A 372 -12.72 7.16 -40.08
N ALA A 373 -13.32 6.07 -40.56
CA ALA A 373 -14.09 6.02 -41.79
C ALA A 373 -15.11 4.86 -41.76
N GLY A 374 -16.07 4.90 -42.69
CA GLY A 374 -17.13 3.90 -42.83
C GLY A 374 -18.34 4.16 -41.93
N PRO A 375 -19.34 3.26 -41.96
CA PRO A 375 -20.47 3.32 -41.04
C PRO A 375 -20.00 2.99 -39.61
N GLY A 376 -20.56 3.68 -38.61
CA GLY A 376 -20.33 3.33 -37.21
C GLY A 376 -21.00 2.01 -36.80
N PRO A 377 -20.77 1.54 -35.56
CA PRO A 377 -20.06 2.26 -34.51
C PRO A 377 -18.53 2.24 -34.68
N HIS A 378 -17.89 3.34 -34.32
CA HIS A 378 -16.45 3.54 -34.39
C HIS A 378 -15.79 3.15 -33.05
N PRO A 379 -15.03 2.05 -32.98
CA PRO A 379 -14.48 1.58 -31.72
C PRO A 379 -13.51 2.62 -31.12
N THR A 380 -13.77 2.97 -29.87
CA THR A 380 -13.15 4.10 -29.17
C THR A 380 -12.39 3.60 -27.93
N ALA A 381 -11.16 4.08 -27.76
CA ALA A 381 -10.37 3.94 -26.54
C ALA A 381 -10.68 5.13 -25.60
N PHE A 382 -11.12 4.88 -24.37
CA PHE A 382 -11.43 5.94 -23.39
C PHE A 382 -10.30 6.06 -22.36
N SER A 383 -9.70 7.24 -22.21
CA SER A 383 -8.54 7.43 -21.32
C SER A 383 -8.93 7.38 -19.84
N GLY A 384 -8.55 6.32 -19.14
CA GLY A 384 -8.82 6.13 -17.72
C GLY A 384 -9.69 4.91 -17.42
N ASP A 385 -9.89 4.62 -16.14
CA ASP A 385 -10.74 3.51 -15.70
C ASP A 385 -12.11 4.05 -15.30
N TYR A 386 -13.07 3.94 -16.22
CA TYR A 386 -14.42 4.46 -16.03
C TYR A 386 -15.45 3.34 -16.09
N ASP A 387 -16.17 3.18 -14.98
CA ASP A 387 -17.28 2.23 -14.87
C ASP A 387 -18.33 2.38 -15.97
N PHE A 388 -18.58 3.59 -16.48
CA PHE A 388 -19.62 3.82 -17.48
C PHE A 388 -19.35 3.12 -18.82
N VAL A 389 -18.10 2.73 -19.10
CA VAL A 389 -17.71 2.15 -20.39
C VAL A 389 -18.44 0.83 -20.64
N LYS A 390 -18.73 0.08 -19.57
CA LYS A 390 -19.51 -1.18 -19.65
C LYS A 390 -20.97 -0.98 -20.04
N ASP A 391 -21.49 0.24 -19.85
CA ASP A 391 -22.88 0.60 -20.10
C ASP A 391 -23.06 1.35 -21.45
N LEU A 392 -21.98 1.50 -22.23
CA LEU A 392 -22.03 2.08 -23.57
C LEU A 392 -22.65 1.09 -24.59
N PRO A 393 -23.21 1.58 -25.71
CA PRO A 393 -23.69 0.71 -26.77
C PRO A 393 -22.58 -0.23 -27.28
N ALA A 394 -22.96 -1.44 -27.69
CA ALA A 394 -22.03 -2.41 -28.24
C ALA A 394 -21.25 -1.82 -29.43
N GLY A 395 -19.94 -2.08 -29.49
CA GLY A 395 -19.04 -1.59 -30.53
C GLY A 395 -18.49 -0.17 -30.31
N TRP A 396 -18.96 0.58 -29.31
CA TRP A 396 -18.36 1.86 -28.95
C TRP A 396 -17.04 1.70 -28.21
N ASN A 397 -16.99 0.78 -27.25
CA ASN A 397 -15.74 0.45 -26.58
C ASN A 397 -14.92 -0.50 -27.46
N ALA A 398 -13.66 -0.15 -27.72
CA ALA A 398 -12.79 -1.02 -28.51
C ALA A 398 -12.47 -2.32 -27.76
N PRO A 399 -12.71 -3.50 -28.35
CA PRO A 399 -12.41 -4.78 -27.71
C PRO A 399 -10.89 -5.10 -27.70
N ASP A 400 -10.13 -4.52 -28.63
CA ASP A 400 -8.70 -4.75 -28.78
C ASP A 400 -8.01 -3.53 -29.43
N ALA A 401 -6.68 -3.48 -29.36
CA ALA A 401 -5.92 -2.33 -29.83
C ALA A 401 -5.97 -2.12 -31.35
N SER A 402 -6.16 -3.21 -32.11
CA SER A 402 -6.14 -3.17 -33.57
C SER A 402 -7.45 -2.69 -34.17
N THR A 403 -8.52 -2.60 -33.36
CA THR A 403 -9.84 -2.11 -33.78
C THR A 403 -10.09 -0.64 -33.42
N VAL A 404 -9.22 -0.01 -32.63
CA VAL A 404 -9.38 1.39 -32.19
C VAL A 404 -9.32 2.35 -33.39
N GLN A 405 -10.43 3.06 -33.64
CA GLN A 405 -10.53 4.14 -34.61
C GLN A 405 -10.44 5.53 -33.97
N LEU A 406 -10.89 5.63 -32.71
CA LEU A 406 -10.99 6.89 -31.99
C LEU A 406 -10.35 6.78 -30.59
N VAL A 407 -9.79 7.89 -30.10
CA VAL A 407 -9.26 8.02 -28.74
C VAL A 407 -10.00 9.16 -28.04
N ALA A 408 -10.75 8.85 -26.99
CA ALA A 408 -11.45 9.80 -26.15
C ALA A 408 -10.59 10.15 -24.93
N CYS A 409 -9.91 11.28 -25.00
CA CYS A 409 -9.15 11.87 -23.91
C CYS A 409 -10.09 12.64 -22.98
N ILE A 410 -10.22 12.18 -21.74
CA ILE A 410 -11.15 12.73 -20.76
C ILE A 410 -10.36 13.42 -19.65
N ASP A 411 -10.42 14.74 -19.64
CA ASP A 411 -9.82 15.58 -18.59
C ASP A 411 -10.91 15.94 -17.58
N SER A 412 -10.70 15.63 -16.30
CA SER A 412 -11.64 16.01 -15.24
C SER A 412 -11.26 17.32 -14.57
N GLY A 413 -12.27 18.06 -14.14
CA GLY A 413 -12.18 19.29 -13.37
C GLY A 413 -13.43 19.47 -12.51
N THR A 414 -13.57 20.63 -11.90
CA THR A 414 -14.74 20.99 -11.10
C THR A 414 -15.00 22.49 -11.26
N ASP A 415 -16.27 22.87 -11.19
CA ASP A 415 -16.65 24.28 -11.05
C ASP A 415 -16.85 24.70 -9.58
N GLY A 416 -16.53 23.80 -8.64
CA GLY A 416 -16.66 24.02 -7.20
C GLY A 416 -18.10 24.02 -6.68
N SER A 417 -19.09 23.78 -7.54
CA SER A 417 -20.50 23.83 -7.15
C SER A 417 -20.86 22.67 -6.21
N PHE A 418 -21.42 23.01 -5.06
CA PHE A 418 -21.81 22.04 -4.03
C PHE A 418 -23.11 21.30 -4.39
N ILE A 419 -23.15 19.99 -4.11
CA ILE A 419 -24.34 19.15 -4.27
C ILE A 419 -24.92 18.83 -2.90
N GLN A 420 -24.17 18.08 -2.08
CA GLN A 420 -24.62 17.59 -0.78
C GLN A 420 -23.46 17.14 0.11
N ASN A 421 -23.75 16.82 1.36
CA ASN A 421 -22.81 16.20 2.28
C ASN A 421 -23.01 14.68 2.33
N CYS A 422 -21.94 13.92 2.17
CA CYS A 422 -21.89 12.48 2.29
C CYS A 422 -21.41 12.07 3.67
N ARG A 423 -22.21 11.31 4.42
CA ARG A 423 -21.89 10.89 5.79
C ARG A 423 -21.52 9.41 5.83
N TYR A 424 -20.43 9.10 6.53
CA TYR A 424 -19.87 7.77 6.65
C TYR A 424 -19.69 7.38 8.10
N SER A 425 -20.10 6.16 8.45
CA SER A 425 -19.84 5.59 9.76
C SER A 425 -18.47 4.93 9.76
N THR A 426 -17.62 5.29 10.72
CA THR A 426 -16.28 4.71 10.90
C THR A 426 -16.10 4.28 12.36
N ASP A 427 -15.06 3.50 12.64
CA ASP A 427 -14.69 3.13 14.02
C ASP A 427 -14.33 4.35 14.89
N GLU A 428 -14.03 5.50 14.27
CA GLU A 428 -13.74 6.78 14.94
C GLU A 428 -14.99 7.67 15.08
N GLY A 429 -16.16 7.17 14.68
CA GLY A 429 -17.42 7.92 14.63
C GLY A 429 -17.82 8.34 13.21
N THR A 430 -18.75 9.29 13.12
CA THR A 430 -19.26 9.75 11.82
C THR A 430 -18.34 10.78 11.21
N LYS A 431 -17.87 10.52 9.99
CA LYS A 431 -17.15 11.49 9.17
C LYS A 431 -18.02 11.98 8.02
N THR A 432 -17.75 13.20 7.54
CA THR A 432 -18.49 13.83 6.44
C THR A 432 -17.54 14.24 5.34
N SER A 433 -17.93 14.02 4.09
CA SER A 433 -17.27 14.47 2.86
C SER A 433 -18.25 15.36 2.08
N ARG A 434 -17.78 16.37 1.34
CA ARG A 434 -18.65 17.16 0.46
C ARG A 434 -18.68 16.51 -0.92
N LEU A 435 -19.86 16.43 -1.53
CA LEU A 435 -20.03 16.06 -2.91
C LEU A 435 -20.21 17.33 -3.76
N LEU A 436 -19.33 17.51 -4.74
CA LEU A 436 -19.27 18.64 -5.65
C LEU A 436 -19.59 18.20 -7.08
N TRP A 437 -19.95 19.14 -7.96
CA TRP A 437 -20.13 18.85 -9.38
C TRP A 437 -18.76 18.65 -10.07
N GLY A 438 -18.60 17.51 -10.73
CA GLY A 438 -17.50 17.22 -11.65
C GLY A 438 -17.79 17.73 -13.05
N THR A 439 -16.80 18.36 -13.68
CA THR A 439 -16.84 18.81 -15.08
C THR A 439 -15.77 18.06 -15.86
N PHE A 440 -16.08 17.61 -17.07
CA PHE A 440 -15.21 16.75 -17.87
C PHE A 440 -15.09 17.31 -19.27
N THR A 441 -13.85 17.48 -19.75
CA THR A 441 -13.56 17.85 -21.13
C THR A 441 -13.11 16.61 -21.88
N ILE A 442 -13.87 16.26 -22.92
CA ILE A 442 -13.66 15.08 -23.75
C ILE A 442 -13.11 15.56 -25.08
N ARG A 443 -11.86 15.24 -25.38
CA ARG A 443 -11.20 15.47 -26.67
C ARG A 443 -11.14 14.15 -27.43
N LEU A 444 -11.76 14.10 -28.60
CA LEU A 444 -11.85 12.91 -29.42
C LEU A 444 -10.88 13.03 -30.59
N TYR A 445 -9.89 12.14 -30.66
CA TYR A 445 -8.89 12.10 -31.72
C TYR A 445 -9.06 10.88 -32.60
N GLU A 446 -8.70 11.01 -33.88
CA GLU A 446 -8.53 9.87 -34.78
C GLU A 446 -7.24 9.12 -34.42
N ALA A 447 -7.35 7.81 -34.19
CA ALA A 447 -6.24 6.98 -33.70
C ALA A 447 -5.04 6.95 -34.67
N SER A 448 -5.29 6.91 -35.97
CA SER A 448 -4.27 6.77 -37.01
C SER A 448 -3.46 8.05 -37.24
N THR A 449 -4.10 9.21 -37.13
CA THR A 449 -3.53 10.52 -37.52
C THR A 449 -3.33 11.48 -36.37
N ALA A 450 -3.89 11.17 -35.19
CA ALA A 450 -4.06 12.11 -34.07
C ALA A 450 -4.82 13.39 -34.42
N ARG A 451 -5.64 13.36 -35.48
CA ARG A 451 -6.49 14.49 -35.86
C ARG A 451 -7.62 14.65 -34.85
N LEU A 452 -7.78 15.86 -34.31
CA LEU A 452 -8.90 16.17 -33.43
C LEU A 452 -10.22 16.10 -34.23
N VAL A 453 -11.09 15.17 -33.84
CA VAL A 453 -12.43 14.97 -34.41
C VAL A 453 -13.46 15.85 -33.71
N ALA A 454 -13.39 15.92 -32.38
CA ALA A 454 -14.34 16.67 -31.58
C ALA A 454 -13.79 17.09 -30.22
N THR A 455 -14.41 18.10 -29.63
CA THR A 455 -14.25 18.45 -28.21
C THR A 455 -15.63 18.70 -27.60
N ALA A 456 -15.87 18.18 -26.40
CA ALA A 456 -17.10 18.37 -25.67
C ALA A 456 -16.81 18.56 -24.18
N THR A 457 -17.49 19.50 -23.54
CA THR A 457 -17.43 19.67 -22.08
C THR A 457 -18.77 19.27 -21.48
N VAL A 458 -18.74 18.41 -20.47
CA VAL A 458 -19.92 17.81 -19.88
C VAL A 458 -19.81 17.82 -18.37
N ARG A 459 -20.90 18.14 -17.68
CA ARG A 459 -21.02 17.97 -16.24
C ARG A 459 -21.46 16.54 -15.93
N GLY A 460 -20.75 15.85 -15.04
CA GLY A 460 -21.08 14.47 -14.67
C GLY A 460 -22.42 14.40 -13.96
N SER A 461 -23.33 13.54 -14.41
CA SER A 461 -24.70 13.45 -13.88
C SER A 461 -24.84 12.48 -12.71
N ALA A 462 -23.88 11.60 -12.45
CA ALA A 462 -23.93 10.68 -11.32
C ALA A 462 -23.56 11.41 -10.04
N ASN A 463 -24.56 11.75 -9.23
CA ASN A 463 -24.44 12.62 -8.05
C ASN A 463 -24.79 11.89 -6.74
N GLN A 464 -24.65 10.57 -6.73
CA GLN A 464 -24.71 9.76 -5.51
C GLN A 464 -23.37 9.78 -4.78
N CYS A 465 -23.42 9.80 -3.45
CA CYS A 465 -22.26 9.57 -2.60
C CYS A 465 -21.70 8.17 -2.85
N ASP A 466 -20.38 8.03 -2.86
CA ASP A 466 -19.76 6.71 -2.93
C ASP A 466 -20.13 5.90 -1.69
N GLU A 467 -20.37 4.60 -1.86
CA GLU A 467 -20.78 3.72 -0.76
C GLU A 467 -19.64 3.50 0.24
N ILE A 468 -18.41 3.45 -0.27
CA ILE A 468 -17.19 3.19 0.49
C ILE A 468 -16.18 4.27 0.13
N VAL A 469 -15.59 4.89 1.16
CA VAL A 469 -14.50 5.87 1.01
C VAL A 469 -13.30 5.41 1.83
N LEU A 470 -12.11 5.52 1.25
CA LEU A 470 -10.86 5.21 1.94
C LEU A 470 -10.36 6.46 2.66
N ALA A 471 -10.06 6.32 3.94
CA ALA A 471 -9.58 7.43 4.78
C ALA A 471 -8.44 6.97 5.68
N SER A 472 -7.38 7.78 5.75
CA SER A 472 -6.34 7.60 6.76
C SER A 472 -6.87 7.92 8.16
N LYS A 473 -6.41 7.17 9.15
CA LYS A 473 -6.80 7.35 10.55
C LYS A 473 -6.54 8.79 11.01
N GLY A 474 -7.53 9.45 11.61
CA GLY A 474 -7.43 10.85 12.07
C GLY A 474 -7.47 11.94 10.99
N GLN A 475 -7.61 11.61 9.70
CA GLN A 475 -7.73 12.61 8.62
C GLN A 475 -9.22 12.90 8.27
N PRO A 476 -9.54 14.11 7.76
CA PRO A 476 -10.85 14.40 7.17
C PRO A 476 -11.04 13.60 5.87
N LEU A 477 -12.30 13.37 5.49
CA LEU A 477 -12.59 12.76 4.20
C LEU A 477 -12.37 13.78 3.09
N ALA A 478 -11.75 13.33 1.99
CA ALA A 478 -11.61 14.15 0.78
C ALA A 478 -13.00 14.48 0.20
N ASP A 479 -13.09 15.61 -0.52
CA ASP A 479 -14.27 15.94 -1.29
C ASP A 479 -14.46 14.93 -2.43
N GLN A 480 -15.71 14.59 -2.69
CA GLN A 480 -16.16 13.74 -3.79
C GLN A 480 -16.68 14.59 -4.94
N TYR A 481 -16.69 14.02 -6.15
CA TYR A 481 -17.15 14.69 -7.35
C TYR A 481 -18.18 13.84 -8.09
N SER A 482 -19.17 14.49 -8.69
CA SER A 482 -20.11 13.78 -9.55
C SER A 482 -19.38 13.13 -10.74
N ARG A 483 -19.78 11.90 -11.07
CA ARG A 483 -19.11 11.07 -12.09
C ARG A 483 -19.85 11.14 -13.42
N LEU A 484 -19.13 10.84 -14.50
CA LEU A 484 -19.73 10.66 -15.83
C LEU A 484 -20.57 9.38 -15.88
N THR A 485 -21.67 9.44 -16.61
CA THR A 485 -22.50 8.28 -16.95
C THR A 485 -22.41 7.95 -18.45
N ALA A 486 -22.81 6.74 -18.83
CA ALA A 486 -22.90 6.37 -20.25
C ALA A 486 -23.89 7.27 -21.01
N ALA A 487 -24.92 7.81 -20.34
CA ALA A 487 -25.82 8.79 -20.92
C ALA A 487 -25.11 10.12 -21.21
N ASP A 488 -24.22 10.57 -20.32
CA ASP A 488 -23.41 11.77 -20.53
C ASP A 488 -22.52 11.63 -21.76
N ILE A 489 -21.80 10.51 -21.86
CA ILE A 489 -20.93 10.20 -23.01
C ILE A 489 -21.71 10.10 -24.31
N ARG A 490 -22.85 9.39 -24.32
CA ARG A 490 -23.69 9.29 -25.52
C ARG A 490 -24.16 10.66 -26.01
N ARG A 491 -24.54 11.57 -25.11
CA ARG A 491 -24.91 12.95 -25.48
C ARG A 491 -23.72 13.76 -25.98
N ALA A 492 -22.54 13.55 -25.39
CA ALA A 492 -21.34 14.33 -25.68
C ALA A 492 -20.74 14.02 -27.05
N ILE A 493 -20.53 12.73 -27.32
CA ILE A 493 -19.74 12.28 -28.47
C ILE A 493 -20.47 11.30 -29.38
N GLY A 494 -21.72 10.95 -29.08
CA GLY A 494 -22.40 9.86 -29.78
C GLY A 494 -22.56 10.05 -31.28
N LYS A 495 -22.74 11.29 -31.74
CA LYS A 495 -22.79 11.60 -33.18
C LYS A 495 -21.49 11.32 -33.95
N TYR A 496 -20.37 11.14 -33.26
CA TYR A 496 -19.07 10.84 -33.87
C TYR A 496 -18.72 9.36 -33.77
N VAL A 497 -19.36 8.64 -32.83
CA VAL A 497 -19.07 7.24 -32.54
C VAL A 497 -20.09 6.32 -33.20
N GLN A 498 -21.34 6.77 -33.43
CA GLN A 498 -22.44 5.93 -33.91
C GLN A 498 -22.52 5.80 -35.44
#